data_AF-A0A0G1XBW5-F1
#
_entry.id   AF-A0A0G1XBW5-F1
#
_cell.length_a   1.000
_cell.length_b   1.000
_cell.length_c   1.000
_cell.angle_alpha   90.00
_cell.angle_beta   90.00
_cell.angle_gamma   90.00
#
_symmetry.space_group_name_H-M   'P 1'
#
loop_
_entity.id
_entity.type
_entity.pdbx_description
1 polymer ?
#
loop_
_entity_poly.entity_id
_entity_poly.type
_entity_poly.pdbx_seq_one_letter_code
_entity_poly.pdbx_strand_id
1 'polypeptide(L)'
;MTVVWHQHPAAAASARPPLRNLPFVFAFALLGLLLLGAVGYFYVAGWEHPSASRWYAKAPLPVAQLGARTAWYSDLSALANGFAASEGHQELTEDDFDHALDLVNRRLLIARLADEYDVEVTQDEVNVELVEDDALHEFLAEAKWDLDAYREYVLEPFVLSQRVEEQLMMDRKYQGGALEDIGALQAKLELGIAFEDVAQQYSEDSSAQAKGSLGYVLPSEVDAGLAIRNS
;
A
#
# COMPACT_ATOMS: atom_id res chain seq x y z
N MET A 1 20.95 28.64 -93.28
CA MET A 1 20.73 27.19 -93.09
C MET A 1 21.51 26.76 -91.86
N THR A 2 20.82 26.50 -90.75
CA THR A 2 21.23 25.51 -89.73
C THR A 2 20.06 25.33 -88.76
N VAL A 3 19.60 24.08 -88.68
CA VAL A 3 18.51 23.58 -87.84
C VAL A 3 19.08 23.26 -86.46
N VAL A 4 18.35 23.55 -85.37
CA VAL A 4 18.59 22.89 -84.08
C VAL A 4 17.27 22.46 -83.45
N TRP A 5 17.27 21.19 -83.04
CA TRP A 5 16.14 20.34 -82.66
C TRP A 5 15.68 20.53 -81.21
N HIS A 6 14.40 20.21 -80.99
CA HIS A 6 13.75 19.97 -79.69
C HIS A 6 14.40 18.83 -78.89
N GLN A 7 14.38 18.95 -77.55
CA GLN A 7 14.47 17.79 -76.65
C GLN A 7 13.34 17.79 -75.63
N HIS A 8 12.71 16.61 -75.51
CA HIS A 8 11.64 16.21 -74.60
C HIS A 8 12.11 16.13 -73.13
N PRO A 9 11.22 16.31 -72.14
CA PRO A 9 11.52 16.06 -70.73
C PRO A 9 11.55 14.56 -70.43
N ALA A 10 12.64 14.10 -69.80
CA ALA A 10 12.85 12.73 -69.36
C ALA A 10 12.14 12.42 -68.03
N ALA A 11 11.76 11.15 -67.90
CA ALA A 11 10.96 10.55 -66.83
C ALA A 11 11.58 10.67 -65.42
N ALA A 12 10.70 10.84 -64.42
CA ALA A 12 11.04 10.79 -63.01
C ALA A 12 11.48 9.38 -62.61
N ALA A 13 12.75 9.23 -62.24
CA ALA A 13 13.32 7.99 -61.72
C ALA A 13 12.82 7.73 -60.29
N SER A 14 12.24 6.55 -60.07
CA SER A 14 11.84 6.05 -58.76
C SER A 14 13.08 5.72 -57.91
N ALA A 15 13.31 6.48 -56.85
CA ALA A 15 14.39 6.24 -55.90
C ALA A 15 14.09 4.98 -55.07
N ARG A 16 14.76 3.87 -55.38
CA ARG A 16 14.80 2.69 -54.50
C ARG A 16 15.72 3.00 -53.31
N PRO A 17 15.29 2.77 -52.06
CA PRO A 17 16.15 3.02 -50.91
C PRO A 17 17.39 2.11 -50.95
N PRO A 18 18.57 2.60 -50.55
CA PRO A 18 19.81 1.84 -50.62
C PRO A 18 19.77 0.67 -49.62
N LEU A 19 19.85 -0.55 -50.14
CA LEU A 19 19.90 -1.82 -49.38
C LEU A 19 21.10 -1.94 -48.42
N ARG A 20 21.97 -0.92 -48.31
CA ARG A 20 23.18 -0.92 -47.49
C ARG A 20 22.91 -0.94 -45.97
N ASN A 21 21.75 -0.47 -45.55
CA ASN A 21 21.37 -0.39 -44.13
C ASN A 21 20.54 -1.60 -43.66
N LEU A 22 20.19 -2.52 -44.57
CA LEU A 22 19.46 -3.74 -44.27
C LEU A 22 20.09 -4.57 -43.12
N PRO A 23 21.42 -4.82 -43.06
CA PRO A 23 22.01 -5.60 -41.97
C PRO A 23 21.88 -4.89 -40.61
N PHE A 24 21.89 -3.55 -40.57
CA PHE A 24 21.71 -2.80 -39.32
C PHE A 24 20.27 -2.88 -38.80
N VAL A 25 19.28 -2.80 -39.69
CA VAL A 25 17.87 -2.96 -39.31
C VAL A 25 17.60 -4.37 -38.78
N PHE A 26 18.16 -5.40 -39.43
CA PHE A 26 18.07 -6.78 -38.95
C PHE A 26 18.77 -6.98 -37.60
N ALA A 27 19.95 -6.39 -37.39
CA ALA A 27 20.66 -6.46 -36.12
C ALA A 27 19.85 -5.81 -34.99
N PHE A 28 19.23 -4.64 -35.23
CA PHE A 28 18.37 -3.98 -34.24
C PHE A 28 17.07 -4.75 -33.97
N ALA A 29 16.44 -5.31 -35.01
CA ALA A 29 15.25 -6.14 -34.84
C ALA A 29 15.57 -7.42 -34.06
N LEU A 30 16.72 -8.06 -34.33
CA LEU A 30 17.19 -9.23 -33.59
C LEU A 30 17.51 -8.88 -32.14
N LEU A 31 18.15 -7.74 -31.88
CA LEU A 31 18.42 -7.25 -30.52
C LEU A 31 17.12 -6.97 -29.76
N GLY A 32 16.15 -6.30 -30.41
CA GLY A 32 14.83 -6.05 -29.82
C GLY A 32 14.08 -7.34 -29.52
N LEU A 33 14.18 -8.34 -30.39
CA LEU A 33 13.54 -9.65 -30.20
C LEU A 33 14.25 -10.47 -29.11
N LEU A 34 15.58 -10.35 -28.98
CA LEU A 34 16.34 -10.90 -27.85
C LEU A 34 15.98 -10.23 -26.53
N LEU A 35 15.80 -8.90 -26.52
CA LEU A 35 15.37 -8.17 -25.33
C LEU A 35 13.92 -8.53 -24.94
N LEU A 36 13.00 -8.61 -25.91
CA LEU A 36 11.63 -9.07 -25.66
C LEU A 36 11.58 -10.52 -25.22
N GLY A 37 12.41 -11.39 -25.82
CA GLY A 37 12.55 -12.79 -25.43
C GLY A 37 13.15 -12.95 -24.03
N ALA A 38 14.12 -12.11 -23.67
CA ALA A 38 14.66 -12.05 -22.32
C ALA A 38 13.57 -11.60 -21.34
N VAL A 39 12.91 -10.47 -21.58
CA VAL A 39 11.81 -9.95 -20.74
C VAL A 39 10.69 -10.98 -20.60
N GLY A 40 10.27 -11.62 -21.69
CA GLY A 40 9.23 -12.65 -21.69
C GLY A 40 9.67 -13.93 -20.98
N TYR A 41 10.91 -14.37 -21.18
CA TYR A 41 11.50 -15.48 -20.43
C TYR A 41 11.56 -15.15 -18.93
N PHE A 42 11.95 -13.94 -18.54
CA PHE A 42 11.96 -13.50 -17.14
C PHE A 42 10.55 -13.37 -16.54
N TYR A 43 9.53 -13.06 -17.35
CA TYR A 43 8.14 -13.00 -16.91
C TYR A 43 7.52 -14.40 -16.72
N VAL A 44 7.98 -15.40 -17.49
CA VAL A 44 7.42 -16.77 -17.50
C VAL A 44 8.24 -17.75 -16.65
N ALA A 45 9.56 -17.56 -16.53
CA ALA A 45 10.45 -18.49 -15.83
C ALA A 45 10.47 -18.34 -14.29
N GLY A 46 9.55 -17.55 -13.73
CA GLY A 46 9.41 -17.39 -12.29
C GLY A 46 10.50 -16.54 -11.66
N TRP A 47 10.10 -15.83 -10.60
CA TRP A 47 10.94 -14.90 -9.84
C TRP A 47 12.00 -15.60 -8.96
N GLU A 48 12.15 -16.92 -9.13
CA GLU A 48 12.90 -17.82 -8.24
C GLU A 48 14.40 -17.89 -8.54
N HIS A 49 14.90 -17.25 -9.62
CA HIS A 49 16.31 -17.41 -9.99
C HIS A 49 17.25 -16.52 -9.13
N PRO A 50 18.21 -17.09 -8.36
CA PRO A 50 19.04 -16.35 -7.40
C PRO A 50 19.93 -15.24 -7.98
N SER A 51 20.14 -15.24 -9.29
CA SER A 51 20.94 -14.26 -10.02
C SER A 51 20.14 -13.03 -10.46
N ALA A 52 18.82 -13.17 -10.62
CA ALA A 52 17.92 -12.08 -10.98
C ALA A 52 17.68 -11.14 -9.79
N SER A 53 17.45 -11.71 -8.60
CA SER A 53 17.17 -10.96 -7.36
C SER A 53 18.24 -9.92 -7.00
N ARG A 54 19.53 -10.21 -7.25
CA ARG A 54 20.64 -9.26 -6.94
C ARG A 54 20.63 -7.99 -7.80
N TRP A 55 20.18 -8.07 -9.05
CA TRP A 55 20.08 -6.91 -9.93
C TRP A 55 18.78 -6.16 -9.72
N TYR A 56 17.68 -6.87 -9.45
CA TYR A 56 16.37 -6.28 -9.19
C TYR A 56 16.25 -5.59 -7.84
N ALA A 57 16.96 -6.07 -6.80
CA ALA A 57 17.02 -5.38 -5.51
C ALA A 57 17.60 -3.95 -5.58
N LYS A 58 18.32 -3.61 -6.67
CA LYS A 58 18.90 -2.27 -6.90
C LYS A 58 18.23 -1.50 -8.03
N ALA A 59 17.35 -2.14 -8.80
CA ALA A 59 16.61 -1.46 -9.85
C ALA A 59 15.36 -0.82 -9.23
N PRO A 60 15.09 0.48 -9.46
CA PRO A 60 13.86 1.12 -8.99
C PRO A 60 12.69 0.63 -9.84
N LEU A 61 12.22 -0.58 -9.55
CA LEU A 61 11.02 -1.15 -10.15
C LEU A 61 9.80 -0.76 -9.31
N PRO A 62 8.86 0.02 -9.86
CA PRO A 62 7.64 0.36 -9.13
C PRO A 62 6.75 -0.88 -9.02
N VAL A 63 6.22 -1.13 -7.82
CA VAL A 63 5.29 -2.25 -7.55
C VAL A 63 3.87 -1.77 -7.32
N ALA A 64 3.71 -0.57 -6.77
CA ALA A 64 2.42 0.07 -6.56
C ALA A 64 2.56 1.60 -6.63
N GLN A 65 1.49 2.27 -7.05
CA GLN A 65 1.45 3.73 -7.13
C GLN A 65 0.07 4.23 -6.69
N LEU A 66 0.06 5.25 -5.82
CA LEU A 66 -1.15 5.93 -5.38
C LEU A 66 -0.94 7.44 -5.40
N GLY A 67 -1.49 8.11 -6.41
CA GLY A 67 -1.26 9.53 -6.63
C GLY A 67 0.21 9.83 -6.95
N ALA A 68 0.85 10.67 -6.14
CA ALA A 68 2.27 11.02 -6.29
C ALA A 68 3.22 10.05 -5.57
N ARG A 69 2.69 9.14 -4.74
CA ARG A 69 3.50 8.19 -3.97
C ARG A 69 3.66 6.88 -4.75
N THR A 70 4.89 6.38 -4.78
CA THR A 70 5.27 5.13 -5.45
C THR A 70 5.97 4.24 -4.45
N ALA A 71 5.52 2.99 -4.35
CA ALA A 71 6.24 1.96 -3.63
C ALA A 71 7.12 1.18 -4.61
N TRP A 72 8.32 0.83 -4.15
CA TRP A 72 9.33 0.17 -4.97
C TRP A 72 9.46 -1.30 -4.58
N TYR A 73 10.01 -2.07 -5.50
CA TYR A 73 10.28 -3.49 -5.27
C TYR A 73 11.24 -3.72 -4.09
N SER A 74 12.14 -2.77 -3.81
CA SER A 74 12.96 -2.80 -2.59
C SER A 74 12.10 -2.87 -1.34
N ASP A 75 11.05 -2.05 -1.26
CA ASP A 75 10.16 -1.96 -0.11
C ASP A 75 9.34 -3.24 0.03
N LEU A 76 8.82 -3.75 -1.09
CA LEU A 76 8.09 -5.02 -1.13
C LEU A 76 8.97 -6.19 -0.67
N SER A 77 10.20 -6.27 -1.19
CA SER A 77 11.14 -7.34 -0.85
C SER A 77 11.59 -7.25 0.61
N ALA A 78 11.77 -6.05 1.16
CA ALA A 78 12.10 -5.86 2.55
C ALA A 78 10.97 -6.39 3.43
N LEU A 79 9.73 -5.96 3.17
CA LEU A 79 8.54 -6.40 3.90
C LEU A 79 8.32 -7.92 3.80
N ALA A 80 8.53 -8.52 2.63
CA ALA A 80 8.43 -9.97 2.45
C ALA A 80 9.44 -10.74 3.34
N ASN A 81 10.66 -10.23 3.53
CA ASN A 81 11.59 -10.84 4.50
C ASN A 81 11.08 -10.74 5.95
N GLY A 82 10.37 -9.66 6.30
CA GLY A 82 9.72 -9.52 7.60
C GLY A 82 8.63 -10.56 7.84
N PHE A 83 7.80 -10.82 6.82
CA PHE A 83 6.78 -11.88 6.88
C PHE A 83 7.40 -13.28 6.99
N ALA A 84 8.36 -13.59 6.13
CA ALA A 84 9.08 -14.86 6.19
C ALA A 84 9.73 -15.10 7.57
N ALA A 85 10.33 -14.07 8.17
CA ALA A 85 10.88 -14.14 9.52
C ALA A 85 9.83 -14.40 10.60
N SER A 86 8.65 -13.78 10.47
CA SER A 86 7.55 -13.96 11.42
C SER A 86 6.91 -15.35 11.36
N GLU A 87 6.89 -15.96 10.16
CA GLU A 87 6.32 -17.28 9.93
C GLU A 87 7.35 -18.41 10.04
N GLY A 88 8.64 -18.07 10.20
CA GLY A 88 9.75 -19.02 10.30
C GLY A 88 10.13 -19.66 8.95
N HIS A 89 9.83 -19.00 7.84
CA HIS A 89 10.21 -19.42 6.50
C HIS A 89 11.69 -19.12 6.22
N GLN A 90 12.46 -20.15 5.84
CA GLN A 90 13.87 -19.98 5.47
C GLN A 90 14.07 -19.38 4.07
N GLU A 91 13.05 -19.51 3.21
CA GLU A 91 13.02 -18.98 1.85
C GLU A 91 11.72 -18.21 1.64
N LEU A 92 11.78 -17.13 0.86
CA LEU A 92 10.61 -16.32 0.54
C LEU A 92 9.63 -17.13 -0.29
N THR A 93 8.38 -17.15 0.16
CA THR A 93 7.24 -17.78 -0.50
C THR A 93 6.41 -16.76 -1.28
N GLU A 94 5.50 -17.24 -2.13
CA GLU A 94 4.52 -16.39 -2.81
C GLU A 94 3.61 -15.67 -1.81
N ASP A 95 3.18 -16.37 -0.75
CA ASP A 95 2.34 -15.81 0.31
C ASP A 95 3.03 -14.64 1.05
N ASP A 96 4.34 -14.74 1.31
CA ASP A 96 5.11 -13.65 1.92
C ASP A 96 5.08 -12.38 1.04
N PHE A 97 5.16 -12.54 -0.28
CA PHE A 97 5.09 -11.43 -1.24
C PHE A 97 3.68 -10.85 -1.34
N ASP A 98 2.65 -11.70 -1.30
CA ASP A 98 1.25 -11.26 -1.35
C ASP A 98 0.90 -10.45 -0.09
N HIS A 99 1.26 -10.93 1.10
CA HIS A 99 1.09 -10.20 2.35
C HIS A 99 1.89 -8.90 2.37
N ALA A 100 3.13 -8.91 1.86
CA ALA A 100 3.93 -7.70 1.71
C ALA A 100 3.28 -6.70 0.74
N LEU A 101 2.68 -7.16 -0.36
CA LEU A 101 2.02 -6.30 -1.33
C LEU A 101 0.77 -5.63 -0.75
N ASP A 102 -0.04 -6.38 0.00
CA ASP A 102 -1.20 -5.85 0.72
C ASP A 102 -0.77 -4.78 1.73
N LEU A 103 0.31 -5.03 2.48
CA LEU A 103 0.86 -4.07 3.42
C LEU A 103 1.41 -2.82 2.70
N VAL A 104 2.11 -2.97 1.57
CA VAL A 104 2.55 -1.85 0.73
C VAL A 104 1.37 -0.97 0.30
N ASN A 105 0.29 -1.59 -0.20
CA ASN A 105 -0.90 -0.88 -0.61
C ASN A 105 -1.56 -0.13 0.56
N ARG A 106 -1.65 -0.79 1.72
CA ARG A 106 -2.16 -0.18 2.95
C ARG A 106 -1.31 1.01 3.39
N ARG A 107 0.03 0.89 3.35
CA ARG A 107 0.96 1.99 3.68
C ARG A 107 0.78 3.18 2.74
N LEU A 108 0.63 2.95 1.44
CA LEU A 108 0.36 4.02 0.47
C LEU A 108 -0.96 4.75 0.79
N LEU A 109 -2.01 4.00 1.16
CA LEU A 109 -3.30 4.59 1.54
C LEU A 109 -3.19 5.41 2.82
N ILE A 110 -2.56 4.87 3.87
CA ILE A 110 -2.34 5.58 5.13
C ILE A 110 -1.53 6.85 4.90
N ALA A 111 -0.44 6.79 4.12
CA ALA A 111 0.38 7.94 3.82
C ALA A 111 -0.39 9.03 3.05
N ARG A 112 -1.29 8.63 2.14
CA ARG A 112 -2.18 9.58 1.45
C ARG A 112 -3.16 10.24 2.42
N LEU A 113 -3.74 9.46 3.33
CA LEU A 113 -4.66 10.01 4.34
C LEU A 113 -3.94 10.93 5.32
N ALA A 114 -2.71 10.59 5.70
CA ALA A 114 -1.85 11.44 6.50
C ALA A 114 -1.60 12.79 5.81
N ASP A 115 -1.30 12.79 4.51
CA ASP A 115 -1.17 14.01 3.71
C ASP A 115 -2.49 14.82 3.66
N GLU A 116 -3.65 14.14 3.60
CA GLU A 116 -4.97 14.78 3.56
C GLU A 116 -5.33 15.44 4.90
N TYR A 117 -4.92 14.85 6.03
CA TYR A 117 -5.21 15.35 7.37
C TYR A 117 -4.07 16.14 8.02
N ASP A 118 -2.97 16.40 7.30
CA ASP A 118 -1.77 17.07 7.82
C ASP A 118 -1.21 16.38 9.07
N VAL A 119 -1.19 15.04 9.04
CA VAL A 119 -0.69 14.19 10.11
C VAL A 119 0.76 13.81 9.83
N GLU A 120 1.64 14.17 10.76
CA GLU A 120 3.04 13.75 10.75
C GLU A 120 3.37 12.99 12.03
N VAL A 121 4.37 12.12 11.96
CA VAL A 121 4.89 11.38 13.11
C VAL A 121 6.34 11.79 13.34
N THR A 122 6.68 12.08 14.59
CA THR A 122 8.04 12.42 14.99
C THR A 122 8.83 11.17 15.39
N GLN A 123 10.15 11.23 15.27
CA GLN A 123 11.02 10.13 15.69
C GLN A 123 10.87 9.80 17.18
N ASP A 124 10.60 10.79 18.03
CA ASP A 124 10.39 10.57 19.46
C ASP A 124 9.12 9.72 19.72
N GLU A 125 8.05 9.92 18.94
CA GLU A 125 6.83 9.11 19.04
C GLU A 125 7.07 7.66 18.58
N VAL A 126 7.86 7.47 17.52
CA VAL A 126 8.26 6.12 17.07
C VAL A 126 9.16 5.43 18.10
N ASN A 127 10.04 6.18 18.77
CA ASN A 127 10.96 5.66 19.78
C ASN A 127 10.25 5.15 21.05
N VAL A 128 9.10 5.73 21.40
CA VAL A 128 8.33 5.31 22.58
C VAL A 128 7.79 3.89 22.43
N GLU A 129 7.46 3.48 21.20
CA GLU A 129 6.94 2.14 20.90
C GLU A 129 8.05 1.09 20.77
N LEU A 130 9.32 1.50 20.74
CA LEU A 130 10.43 0.56 20.64
C LEU A 130 10.70 -0.12 21.99
N VAL A 131 10.49 -1.43 22.02
CA VAL A 131 10.92 -2.30 23.13
C VAL A 131 12.04 -3.20 22.63
N GLU A 132 13.28 -2.89 23.04
CA GLU A 132 14.44 -3.71 22.70
C GLU A 132 14.52 -4.91 23.65
N ASP A 133 14.36 -6.12 23.09
CA ASP A 133 14.56 -7.39 23.78
C ASP A 133 15.26 -8.43 22.87
N ASP A 134 15.61 -9.58 23.46
CA ASP A 134 16.30 -10.66 22.73
C ASP A 134 15.47 -11.21 21.56
N ALA A 135 14.13 -11.20 21.69
CA ALA A 135 13.24 -11.70 20.64
C ALA A 135 13.20 -10.75 19.44
N LEU A 136 13.22 -9.44 19.68
CA LEU A 136 13.36 -8.45 18.61
C LEU A 136 14.68 -8.65 17.87
N HIS A 137 15.80 -8.81 18.57
CA HIS A 137 17.09 -9.02 17.91
C HIS A 137 17.13 -10.30 17.06
N GLU A 138 16.51 -11.39 17.52
CA GLU A 138 16.37 -12.63 16.75
C GLU A 138 15.51 -12.41 15.49
N PHE A 139 14.36 -11.76 15.64
CA PHE A 139 13.48 -11.40 14.52
C PHE A 139 14.20 -10.53 13.48
N LEU A 140 14.93 -9.50 13.92
CA LEU A 140 15.67 -8.60 13.02
C LEU A 140 16.74 -9.34 12.23
N ALA A 141 17.45 -10.28 12.87
CA ALA A 141 18.44 -11.11 12.20
C ALA A 141 17.82 -11.98 11.10
N GLU A 142 16.68 -12.62 11.39
CA GLU A 142 15.96 -13.46 10.43
C GLU A 142 15.35 -12.63 9.29
N ALA A 143 14.75 -11.48 9.62
CA ALA A 143 14.20 -10.52 8.64
C ALA A 143 15.30 -9.81 7.83
N LYS A 144 16.58 -9.97 8.21
CA LYS A 144 17.73 -9.27 7.63
C LYS A 144 17.59 -7.75 7.71
N TRP A 145 17.00 -7.29 8.80
CA TRP A 145 16.78 -5.88 9.11
C TRP A 145 17.74 -5.41 10.20
N ASP A 146 18.06 -4.13 10.17
CA ASP A 146 18.58 -3.43 11.33
C ASP A 146 17.43 -2.71 12.07
N LEU A 147 17.77 -2.05 13.17
CA LEU A 147 16.80 -1.32 13.97
C LEU A 147 16.15 -0.18 13.18
N ASP A 148 16.88 0.44 12.26
CA ASP A 148 16.38 1.55 11.44
C ASP A 148 15.34 1.05 10.43
N ALA A 149 15.61 -0.08 9.77
CA ALA A 149 14.65 -0.74 8.90
C ALA A 149 13.39 -1.16 9.68
N TYR A 150 13.53 -1.64 10.91
CA TYR A 150 12.36 -1.95 11.75
C TYR A 150 11.52 -0.72 12.09
N ARG A 151 12.17 0.40 12.41
CA ARG A 151 11.47 1.68 12.61
C ARG A 151 10.70 2.09 11.35
N GLU A 152 11.35 2.04 10.19
CA GLU A 152 10.77 2.47 8.92
C GLU A 152 9.62 1.55 8.44
N TYR A 153 9.78 0.24 8.59
CA TYR A 153 8.85 -0.75 8.03
C TYR A 153 7.73 -1.14 8.97
N VAL A 154 7.93 -1.03 10.29
CA VAL A 154 6.96 -1.49 11.30
C VAL A 154 6.47 -0.34 12.14
N LEU A 155 7.35 0.35 12.87
CA LEU A 155 6.94 1.30 13.90
C LEU A 155 6.35 2.60 13.34
N GLU A 156 7.03 3.25 12.39
CA GLU A 156 6.54 4.49 11.78
C GLU A 156 5.17 4.29 11.09
N PRO A 157 4.97 3.25 10.24
CA PRO A 157 3.66 2.99 9.67
C PRO A 157 2.60 2.68 10.72
N PHE A 158 2.96 1.99 11.80
CA PHE A 158 2.04 1.69 12.90
C PHE A 158 1.56 2.96 13.61
N VAL A 159 2.49 3.81 14.07
CA VAL A 159 2.16 5.07 14.74
C VAL A 159 1.41 6.01 13.80
N LEU A 160 1.81 6.11 12.54
CA LEU A 160 1.11 6.92 11.54
C LEU A 160 -0.32 6.44 11.33
N SER A 161 -0.54 5.12 11.29
CA SER A 161 -1.87 4.55 11.14
C SER A 161 -2.79 4.90 12.29
N GLN A 162 -2.29 4.86 13.54
CA GLN A 162 -3.07 5.25 14.72
C GLN A 162 -3.48 6.72 14.67
N ARG A 163 -2.55 7.62 14.31
CA ARG A 163 -2.83 9.05 14.21
C ARG A 163 -3.83 9.39 13.10
N VAL A 164 -3.70 8.73 11.95
CA VAL A 164 -4.66 8.87 10.86
C VAL A 164 -6.04 8.36 11.29
N GLU A 165 -6.11 7.25 12.00
CA GLU A 165 -7.35 6.68 12.52
C GLU A 165 -8.03 7.66 13.51
N GLU A 166 -7.28 8.24 14.44
CA GLU A 166 -7.78 9.27 15.35
C GLU A 166 -8.38 10.47 14.60
N GLN A 167 -7.70 10.98 13.58
CA GLN A 167 -8.22 12.09 12.77
C GLN A 167 -9.48 11.69 11.98
N LEU A 168 -9.47 10.49 11.39
CA LEU A 168 -10.62 9.95 10.67
C LEU A 168 -11.85 9.81 11.58
N MET A 169 -11.64 9.41 12.83
CA MET A 169 -12.69 9.34 13.85
C MET A 169 -13.22 10.71 14.25
N MET A 170 -12.47 11.80 14.04
CA MET A 170 -12.93 13.16 14.31
C MET A 170 -13.52 13.86 13.08
N ASP A 171 -13.30 13.34 11.87
CA ASP A 171 -13.81 13.95 10.64
C ASP A 171 -15.32 13.69 10.47
N ARG A 172 -16.10 14.77 10.54
CA ARG A 172 -17.55 14.78 10.30
C ARG A 172 -17.94 14.32 8.90
N LYS A 173 -17.06 14.37 7.90
CA LYS A 173 -17.33 13.84 6.56
C LYS A 173 -17.55 12.32 6.60
N TYR A 174 -16.80 11.62 7.45
CA TYR A 174 -16.87 10.16 7.60
C TYR A 174 -17.73 9.74 8.79
N GLN A 175 -17.83 10.57 9.83
CA GLN A 175 -18.71 10.37 10.98
C GLN A 175 -20.12 10.91 10.79
N GLY A 176 -20.40 11.66 9.71
CA GLY A 176 -21.64 12.41 9.55
C GLY A 176 -22.89 11.54 9.57
N GLY A 177 -22.85 10.38 8.90
CA GLY A 177 -23.95 9.41 8.93
C GLY A 177 -24.16 8.84 10.33
N ALA A 178 -23.09 8.37 10.98
CA ALA A 178 -23.17 7.80 12.33
C ALA A 178 -23.65 8.84 13.36
N LEU A 179 -23.18 10.09 13.28
CA LEU A 179 -23.62 11.18 14.15
C LEU A 179 -25.07 11.60 13.89
N GLU A 180 -25.52 11.59 12.63
CA GLU A 180 -26.92 11.83 12.27
C GLU A 180 -27.82 10.72 12.82
N ASP A 181 -27.40 9.46 12.68
CA ASP A 181 -28.11 8.31 13.23
C ASP A 181 -28.19 8.37 14.76
N ILE A 182 -27.08 8.65 15.45
CA ILE A 182 -27.06 8.86 16.91
C ILE A 182 -28.00 10.00 17.30
N GLY A 183 -27.97 11.13 16.58
CA GLY A 183 -28.86 12.27 16.82
C GLY A 183 -30.34 11.90 16.63
N ALA A 184 -30.66 11.10 15.62
CA ALA A 184 -32.01 10.61 15.37
C ALA A 184 -32.47 9.64 16.47
N LEU A 185 -31.58 8.78 16.98
CA LEU A 185 -31.85 7.88 18.10
C LEU A 185 -32.04 8.66 19.40
N GLN A 186 -31.22 9.68 19.66
CA GLN A 186 -31.39 10.56 20.81
C GLN A 186 -32.74 11.29 20.77
N ALA A 187 -33.15 11.82 19.61
CA ALA A 187 -34.44 12.47 19.46
C ALA A 187 -35.62 11.51 19.77
N LYS A 188 -35.51 10.23 19.40
CA LYS A 188 -36.50 9.20 19.77
C LYS A 188 -36.61 9.01 21.29
N LEU A 189 -35.48 8.98 21.98
CA LEU A 189 -35.43 8.89 23.45
C LEU A 189 -36.05 10.13 24.10
N GLU A 190 -35.74 11.34 23.60
CA GLU A 190 -36.30 12.60 24.08
C GLU A 190 -37.82 12.71 23.84
N LEU A 191 -38.33 12.08 22.78
CA LEU A 191 -39.77 11.94 22.51
C LEU A 191 -40.46 10.89 23.38
N GLY A 192 -39.73 10.23 24.29
CA GLY A 192 -40.26 9.28 25.25
C GLY A 192 -40.36 7.83 24.75
N ILE A 193 -39.71 7.49 23.64
CA ILE A 193 -39.55 6.09 23.23
C ILE A 193 -38.61 5.41 24.24
N ALA A 194 -38.97 4.20 24.67
CA ALA A 194 -38.20 3.47 25.66
C ALA A 194 -36.80 3.13 25.12
N PHE A 195 -35.78 3.33 25.95
CA PHE A 195 -34.39 2.99 25.61
C PHE A 195 -34.24 1.54 25.18
N GLU A 196 -34.93 0.62 25.86
CA GLU A 196 -34.95 -0.81 25.53
C GLU A 196 -35.35 -1.07 24.07
N ASP A 197 -36.35 -0.36 23.57
CA ASP A 197 -36.87 -0.53 22.20
C ASP A 197 -35.90 0.06 21.17
N VAL A 198 -35.24 1.16 21.50
CA VAL A 198 -34.21 1.78 20.67
C VAL A 198 -32.96 0.89 20.60
N ALA A 199 -32.48 0.41 21.74
CA ALA A 199 -31.30 -0.45 21.82
C ALA A 199 -31.53 -1.80 21.13
N GLN A 200 -32.71 -2.41 21.29
CA GLN A 200 -33.01 -3.69 20.64
C GLN A 200 -33.08 -3.58 19.11
N GLN A 201 -33.49 -2.43 18.57
CA GLN A 201 -33.66 -2.24 17.12
C GLN A 201 -32.42 -1.71 16.42
N TYR A 202 -31.61 -0.91 17.10
CA TYR A 202 -30.54 -0.13 16.46
C TYR A 202 -29.15 -0.38 17.05
N SER A 203 -29.01 -1.11 18.17
CA SER A 203 -27.68 -1.45 18.69
C SER A 203 -27.04 -2.54 17.83
N GLU A 204 -25.78 -2.31 17.45
CA GLU A 204 -24.95 -3.28 16.72
C GLU A 204 -24.13 -4.18 17.66
N ASP A 205 -24.18 -3.93 18.96
CA ASP A 205 -23.45 -4.71 19.96
C ASP A 205 -24.19 -6.00 20.39
N SER A 206 -23.50 -6.84 21.15
CA SER A 206 -24.10 -8.07 21.70
C SER A 206 -25.19 -7.80 22.75
N SER A 207 -25.27 -6.58 23.29
CA SER A 207 -26.24 -6.20 24.32
C SER A 207 -27.63 -5.88 23.74
N ALA A 208 -27.74 -5.70 22.41
CA ALA A 208 -29.01 -5.51 21.70
C ALA A 208 -30.08 -6.55 22.09
N GLN A 209 -29.67 -7.83 22.21
CA GLN A 209 -30.57 -8.94 22.61
C GLN A 209 -31.02 -8.83 24.08
N ALA A 210 -30.20 -8.21 24.91
CA ALA A 210 -30.51 -7.85 26.30
C ALA A 210 -31.09 -6.44 26.42
N LYS A 211 -31.65 -5.88 25.33
CA LYS A 211 -32.27 -4.55 25.27
C LYS A 211 -31.33 -3.41 25.68
N GLY A 212 -30.04 -3.55 25.37
CA GLY A 212 -29.01 -2.55 25.72
C GLY A 212 -28.57 -2.60 27.19
N SER A 213 -28.98 -3.61 27.95
CA SER A 213 -28.56 -3.76 29.35
C SER A 213 -27.18 -4.37 29.45
N LEU A 214 -26.27 -3.68 30.13
CA LEU A 214 -24.94 -4.19 30.51
C LEU A 214 -24.94 -4.90 31.87
N GLY A 215 -26.10 -5.00 32.54
CA GLY A 215 -26.20 -5.54 33.90
C GLY A 215 -25.59 -4.64 34.96
N TYR A 216 -25.19 -5.23 36.09
CA TYR A 216 -24.46 -4.52 37.14
C TYR A 216 -22.96 -4.59 36.83
N VAL A 217 -22.40 -3.47 36.38
CA VAL A 217 -20.96 -3.29 36.12
C VAL A 217 -20.38 -2.32 37.15
N LEU A 218 -19.18 -2.61 37.63
CA LEU A 218 -18.43 -1.68 38.49
C LEU A 218 -17.87 -0.52 37.63
N PRO A 219 -17.76 0.70 38.18
CA PRO A 219 -17.17 1.81 37.45
C PRO A 219 -15.73 1.56 36.96
N SER A 220 -14.98 0.66 37.60
CA SER A 220 -13.64 0.24 37.18
C SER A 220 -13.63 -0.74 36.01
N GLU A 221 -14.77 -1.33 35.68
CA GLU A 221 -14.96 -2.32 34.60
C GLU A 221 -15.53 -1.68 33.32
N VAL A 222 -15.92 -0.40 33.41
CA VAL A 222 -16.41 0.39 32.30
C VAL A 222 -15.26 1.23 31.74
N ASP A 223 -15.15 1.33 30.42
CA ASP A 223 -14.12 2.12 29.75
C ASP A 223 -14.09 3.57 30.29
N ALA A 224 -12.88 4.12 30.44
CA ALA A 224 -12.64 5.41 31.08
C ALA A 224 -13.34 6.56 30.36
N GLY A 225 -13.63 6.41 29.06
CA GLY A 225 -14.42 7.36 28.27
C GLY A 225 -15.92 7.38 28.60
N LEU A 226 -16.45 6.30 29.19
CA LEU A 226 -17.86 6.14 29.58
C LEU A 226 -18.09 6.30 31.09
N ALA A 227 -17.02 6.29 31.88
CA ALA A 227 -17.09 6.58 33.30
C ALA A 227 -17.65 8.00 33.50
N ILE A 228 -18.86 8.10 34.06
CA ILE A 228 -19.50 9.36 34.41
C ILE A 228 -18.54 10.11 35.34
N ARG A 229 -17.88 11.15 34.81
CA ARG A 229 -17.16 12.12 35.64
C ARG A 229 -18.22 12.83 36.47
N ASN A 230 -18.43 12.36 37.69
CA ASN A 230 -19.15 13.11 38.71
C ASN A 230 -18.33 14.38 38.99
N SER A 231 -18.68 15.47 38.32
CA SER A 231 -18.35 16.83 38.73
C SER A 231 -19.37 17.32 39.75
#